data_AF-A0A387BIV7-F1
#
_entry.id   AF-A0A387BIV7-F1
#
_cell.length_a   1.000
_cell.length_b   1.000
_cell.length_c   1.000
_cell.angle_alpha   90.00
_cell.angle_beta   90.00
_cell.angle_gamma   90.00
#
_symmetry.space_group_name_H-M   'P 1'
#
loop_
_entity.id
_entity.type
_entity.pdbx_description
1 polymer ?
#
loop_
_entity_poly.entity_id
_entity_poly.type
_entity_poly.pdbx_seq_one_letter_code
_entity_poly.pdbx_strand_id
1 'polypeptide(L)'
;MSAPRLADYLRHIGDVIDRVQDYTRDLDKSAFFVDERTQDAVIRNLEVIGEASRRIQIRHPDFVAEHPELPLSSAYQMRNAVAHGYFAVPAAWP
;
A
#
# COMPACT_ATOMS: atom_id res chain seq x y z
N MET A 1 -23.83 1.45 9.67
CA MET A 1 -22.57 0.67 9.85
C MET A 1 -21.65 1.46 10.76
N SER A 2 -21.10 0.86 11.81
CA SER A 2 -20.09 1.53 12.67
C SER A 2 -18.82 1.76 11.86
N ALA A 3 -18.11 2.86 12.13
CA ALA A 3 -16.81 3.09 11.52
C ALA A 3 -15.80 2.00 11.97
N PRO A 4 -14.85 1.58 11.11
CA PRO A 4 -13.81 0.62 11.49
C PRO A 4 -12.95 1.15 12.64
N ARG A 5 -12.52 0.26 13.53
CA ARG A 5 -11.57 0.58 14.61
C ARG A 5 -10.13 0.55 14.08
N LEU A 6 -9.20 1.13 14.82
CA LEU A 6 -7.76 1.11 14.50
C LEU A 6 -7.24 -0.29 14.17
N ALA A 7 -7.55 -1.27 15.02
CA ALA A 7 -7.14 -2.66 14.83
C ALA A 7 -7.68 -3.28 13.53
N ASP A 8 -8.87 -2.86 13.08
CA ASP A 8 -9.45 -3.34 11.82
C ASP A 8 -8.67 -2.80 10.61
N TYR A 9 -8.18 -1.55 10.66
CA TYR A 9 -7.31 -1.01 9.63
C TYR A 9 -5.95 -1.72 9.60
N LEU A 10 -5.31 -1.90 10.76
CA LEU A 10 -4.00 -2.55 10.86
C LEU A 10 -4.04 -4.00 10.35
N ARG A 11 -5.05 -4.78 10.78
CA ARG A 11 -5.25 -6.14 10.27
C ARG A 11 -5.46 -6.15 8.77
N HIS A 12 -6.31 -5.27 8.25
CA HIS A 12 -6.57 -5.20 6.81
C HIS A 12 -5.31 -4.83 6.01
N ILE A 13 -4.48 -3.91 6.52
CA ILE A 13 -3.18 -3.59 5.91
C ILE A 13 -2.29 -4.83 5.88
N GLY A 14 -2.19 -5.58 6.99
CA GLY A 14 -1.44 -6.84 7.05
C GLY A 14 -1.92 -7.87 6.03
N ASP A 15 -3.22 -8.16 6.01
CA ASP A 15 -3.83 -9.11 5.07
C ASP A 15 -3.56 -8.75 3.60
N VAL A 16 -3.48 -7.45 3.30
CA VAL A 16 -3.21 -6.94 1.95
C VAL A 16 -1.72 -7.05 1.60
N ILE A 17 -0.82 -6.81 2.56
CA ILE A 17 0.62 -7.03 2.38
C ILE A 17 0.90 -8.50 2.09
N ASP A 18 0.29 -9.41 2.84
CA ASP A 18 0.46 -10.86 2.66
C ASP A 18 0.06 -11.28 1.25
N ARG A 19 -1.06 -10.75 0.72
CA ARG A 19 -1.47 -11.00 -0.67
C ARG A 19 -0.46 -10.50 -1.69
N VAL A 20 0.07 -9.29 -1.50
CA VAL A 20 1.10 -8.75 -2.41
C VAL A 20 2.33 -9.66 -2.41
N GLN A 21 2.77 -10.12 -1.24
CA GLN A 21 3.88 -11.06 -1.10
C GLN A 21 3.57 -12.41 -1.76
N ASP A 22 2.34 -12.92 -1.62
CA ASP A 22 1.90 -14.15 -2.29
C ASP A 22 1.95 -14.04 -3.81
N TYR A 23 1.48 -12.93 -4.38
CA TYR A 23 1.48 -12.72 -5.83
C TYR A 23 2.88 -12.62 -6.43
N THR A 24 3.84 -12.11 -5.66
CA THR A 24 5.20 -11.87 -6.14
C THR A 24 6.22 -12.92 -5.70
N ARG A 25 5.83 -13.87 -4.84
CA ARG A 25 6.74 -14.86 -4.21
C ARG A 25 7.66 -15.57 -5.19
N ASP A 26 7.11 -16.04 -6.30
CA ASP A 26 7.81 -16.87 -7.27
C ASP A 26 8.21 -16.10 -8.55
N LEU A 27 8.06 -14.77 -8.53
CA LEU A 27 8.39 -13.90 -9.64
C LEU A 27 9.73 -13.22 -9.40
N ASP A 28 10.65 -13.38 -10.35
CA ASP A 28 11.75 -12.44 -10.44
C ASP A 28 11.27 -11.11 -11.06
N LYS A 29 12.17 -10.12 -11.09
CA LYS A 29 11.87 -8.79 -11.64
C LYS A 29 11.37 -8.87 -13.08
N SER A 30 12.02 -9.64 -13.95
CA SER A 30 11.65 -9.73 -15.37
C SER A 30 10.28 -10.37 -15.54
N ALA A 31 10.00 -11.43 -14.78
CA ALA A 31 8.72 -12.13 -14.79
C ALA A 31 7.59 -11.21 -14.32
N PHE A 32 7.81 -10.39 -13.29
CA PHE A 32 6.83 -9.41 -12.83
C PHE A 32 6.52 -8.34 -13.91
N PHE A 33 7.54 -7.80 -14.59
CA PHE A 33 7.36 -6.73 -15.57
C PHE A 33 6.59 -7.15 -16.84
N VAL A 34 6.50 -8.45 -17.13
CA VAL A 34 5.72 -8.96 -18.28
C VAL A 34 4.35 -9.53 -17.88
N ASP A 35 4.08 -9.66 -16.57
CA ASP A 35 2.79 -10.10 -16.04
C ASP A 35 1.93 -8.90 -15.62
N GLU A 36 1.22 -8.33 -16.58
CA GLU A 36 0.32 -7.17 -16.37
C GLU A 36 -0.76 -7.45 -15.31
N ARG A 37 -1.26 -8.70 -15.25
CA ARG A 37 -2.30 -9.07 -14.28
C ARG A 37 -1.77 -8.99 -12.86
N THR A 38 -0.55 -9.48 -12.63
CA THR A 38 0.08 -9.40 -11.32
C THR A 38 0.45 -7.95 -10.97
N GLN A 39 0.89 -7.14 -11.94
CA GLN A 39 1.11 -5.71 -11.73
C GLN A 39 -0.17 -4.99 -11.29
N ASP A 40 -1.28 -5.17 -12.01
CA ASP A 40 -2.57 -4.56 -11.68
C ASP A 40 -3.05 -4.99 -10.28
N ALA A 41 -2.89 -6.28 -9.94
CA ALA A 41 -3.22 -6.80 -8.63
C ALA A 41 -2.36 -6.14 -7.54
N VAL A 42 -1.05 -6.05 -7.71
CA VAL A 42 -0.14 -5.40 -6.74
C VAL A 42 -0.51 -3.93 -6.60
N ILE A 43 -0.66 -3.19 -7.69
CA ILE A 43 -1.03 -1.77 -7.72
C ILE A 43 -2.31 -1.54 -6.94
N ARG A 44 -3.36 -2.31 -7.23
CA ARG A 44 -4.64 -2.20 -6.52
C ARG A 44 -4.49 -2.39 -5.01
N ASN A 45 -3.66 -3.34 -4.58
CA ASN A 45 -3.40 -3.60 -3.16
C ASN A 45 -2.58 -2.47 -2.51
N LEU A 46 -1.60 -1.88 -3.20
CA LEU A 46 -0.88 -0.70 -2.73
C LEU A 46 -1.82 0.50 -2.51
N GLU A 47 -2.84 0.67 -3.36
CA GLU A 47 -3.86 1.70 -3.14
C GLU A 47 -4.68 1.45 -1.88
N VAL A 48 -5.05 0.20 -1.61
CA VAL A 48 -5.79 -0.17 -0.39
C VAL A 48 -4.98 0.13 0.86
N ILE A 49 -3.69 -0.22 0.86
CA ILE A 49 -2.78 0.07 1.97
C ILE A 49 -2.68 1.59 2.21
N GLY A 50 -2.49 2.38 1.15
CA GLY A 50 -2.37 3.83 1.27
C GLY A 50 -3.64 4.50 1.76
N GLU A 51 -4.81 4.05 1.30
CA GLU A 51 -6.10 4.57 1.78
C GLU A 51 -6.36 4.22 3.25
N ALA A 52 -6.08 2.98 3.66
CA ALA A 52 -6.18 2.56 5.06
C ALA A 52 -5.21 3.37 5.95
N SER A 53 -3.99 3.59 5.47
CA SER A 53 -2.98 4.38 6.18
C SER A 53 -3.44 5.83 6.38
N ARG A 54 -3.98 6.48 5.34
CA ARG A 54 -4.55 7.84 5.46
C ARG A 54 -5.69 7.90 6.46
N ARG A 55 -6.56 6.89 6.49
CA ARG A 55 -7.66 6.82 7.47
C ARG A 55 -7.17 6.70 8.90
N ILE A 56 -6.10 5.92 9.15
CA ILE A 56 -5.47 5.87 10.46
C ILE A 56 -4.96 7.26 10.85
N GLN A 57 -4.23 7.94 9.96
CA GLN A 57 -3.70 9.28 10.23
C GLN A 57 -4.77 10.31 10.59
N ILE A 58 -5.91 10.28 9.90
CA ILE A 58 -7.01 11.22 10.14
C ILE A 58 -7.78 10.88 11.43
N ARG A 59 -8.00 9.59 11.70
CA ARG A 59 -8.94 9.14 12.75
C ARG A 59 -8.27 8.81 14.08
N HIS A 60 -6.97 8.52 14.06
CA HIS A 60 -6.18 8.08 15.21
C HIS A 60 -4.86 8.86 15.30
N PRO A 61 -4.87 10.20 15.35
CA PRO A 61 -3.65 11.02 15.32
C PRO A 61 -2.73 10.73 16.51
N ASP A 62 -3.27 10.45 17.70
CA ASP A 62 -2.48 10.14 18.90
C ASP A 62 -1.65 8.87 18.71
N PHE A 63 -2.25 7.82 18.14
CA PHE A 63 -1.54 6.58 17.79
C PHE A 63 -0.41 6.85 16.78
N VAL A 64 -0.65 7.71 15.78
CA VAL A 64 0.39 8.05 14.80
C VAL A 64 1.54 8.83 15.44
N ALA A 65 1.25 9.69 16.42
CA ALA A 65 2.27 10.41 17.16
C ALA A 65 3.09 9.49 18.08
N GLU A 66 2.46 8.47 18.66
CA GLU A 66 3.11 7.45 19.49
C GLU A 66 3.94 6.44 18.68
N HIS A 67 3.59 6.25 17.40
CA HIS A 67 4.22 5.28 16.49
C HIS A 67 4.81 5.90 15.20
N PRO A 68 5.78 6.82 15.31
CA PRO A 68 6.40 7.48 14.16
C PRO A 68 7.22 6.51 13.27
N GLU A 69 7.56 5.33 13.77
CA GLU A 69 8.23 4.26 13.02
C GLU A 69 7.35 3.63 11.94
N LEU A 70 6.02 3.76 12.04
CA LEU A 70 5.09 3.21 11.06
C LEU A 70 5.04 4.11 9.81
N PRO A 71 5.34 3.58 8.61
CA PRO A 71 5.46 4.38 7.38
C PRO A 71 4.10 4.74 6.75
N LEU A 72 3.11 5.14 7.55
CA LEU A 72 1.73 5.42 7.09
C LEU A 72 1.69 6.58 6.09
N SER A 73 2.48 7.63 6.31
CA SER A 73 2.61 8.76 5.37
C SER A 73 3.18 8.30 4.02
N SER A 74 4.24 7.49 4.05
CA SER A 74 4.88 6.98 2.84
C SER A 74 3.95 6.05 2.06
N ALA A 75 3.21 5.18 2.76
CA ALA A 75 2.21 4.31 2.16
C ALA A 75 1.10 5.12 1.45
N TYR A 76 0.63 6.21 2.07
CA TYR A 76 -0.33 7.10 1.44
C TYR A 76 0.25 7.83 0.22
N GLN A 77 1.49 8.32 0.30
CA GLN A 77 2.18 8.98 -0.82
C GLN A 77 2.40 8.03 -1.99
N MET A 78 2.79 6.78 -1.73
CA MET A 78 2.92 5.73 -2.75
C MET A 78 1.60 5.51 -3.49
N ARG A 79 0.47 5.43 -2.76
CA ARG A 79 -0.86 5.35 -3.40
C ARG A 79 -1.12 6.53 -4.33
N ASN A 80 -0.74 7.74 -3.94
CA ASN A 80 -0.89 8.91 -4.83
C ASN A 80 0.02 8.79 -6.06
N ALA A 81 1.26 8.34 -5.90
CA ALA A 81 2.18 8.15 -7.01
C ALA A 81 1.65 7.12 -8.02
N VAL A 82 1.14 5.98 -7.54
CA VAL A 82 0.58 4.92 -8.41
C VAL A 82 -0.72 5.39 -9.09
N ALA A 83 -1.61 6.08 -8.37
CA ALA A 83 -2.86 6.60 -8.93
C ALA A 83 -2.66 7.73 -9.96
N HIS A 84 -1.57 8.49 -9.86
CA HIS A 84 -1.25 9.60 -10.77
C HIS A 84 -0.17 9.25 -11.83
N GLY A 85 0.47 8.08 -11.73
CA GLY A 85 1.75 7.79 -12.39
C GLY A 85 1.76 6.63 -13.39
N TYR A 86 0.61 6.12 -13.84
CA TYR A 86 0.56 5.08 -14.90
C TYR A 86 1.23 5.51 -16.23
N PHE A 87 1.57 6.79 -16.41
CA PHE A 87 2.24 7.31 -17.61
C PHE A 87 3.71 7.75 -17.41
N ALA A 88 4.26 7.63 -16.20
CA ALA A 88 5.67 7.97 -15.98
C ALA A 88 6.20 7.21 -14.77
N VAL A 89 6.73 6.01 -15.01
CA VAL A 89 7.81 5.48 -14.18
C VAL A 89 9.12 5.89 -14.87
N PRO A 90 9.77 7.02 -14.51
CA PRO A 90 11.15 7.20 -14.91
C PRO A 90 11.99 6.12 -14.22
N ALA A 91 12.91 5.52 -14.98
CA ALA A 91 13.83 4.46 -14.58
C ALA A 91 14.88 4.87 -13.50
N ALA A 92 14.58 5.87 -12.68
CA ALA A 92 15.47 6.39 -11.66
C ALA A 92 14.69 6.61 -10.37
N TRP A 93 14.59 5.53 -9.58
CA TRP A 93 14.52 5.67 -8.13
C TRP A 93 15.93 5.33 -7.60
N PRO A 94 16.54 6.16 -6.75
CA PRO A 94 17.84 5.89 -6.12
C PRO A 94 17.79 4.70 -5.14
#